data_AF-A0AAV6JIX2-F1
#
_entry.id   AF-A0AAV6JIX2-F1
#
_cell.length_a   1.000
_cell.length_b   1.000
_cell.length_c   1.000
_cell.angle_alpha   90.00
_cell.angle_beta   90.00
_cell.angle_gamma   90.00
#
_symmetry.space_group_name_H-M   'P 1'
#
loop_
_entity.id
_entity.type
_entity.pdbx_description
1 polymer ?
#
loop_
_entity_poly.entity_id
_entity_poly.type
_entity_poly.pdbx_seq_one_letter_code
_entity_poly.pdbx_strand_id
1 'polypeptide(L)'
;MDSSQNSAAAAAAVAGGGNGTIISHNRDASASRASQTSDDPKQKLSQVISSIQKTLGLIHQLSLTVSSFNAASQLPLLQRLNSLVSELDNMTKLAEECDIQVPMHVLNLIDDGKNPDEYMRDILNDFIARNQVTKGKTDAFKGFRRHLLEELEQAFPDEVESFREIRASSAAESKRLAQA
;
A
#
# COMPACT_ATOMS: atom_id res chain seq x y z
N MET A 1 24.44 -60.67 24.35
CA MET A 1 25.62 -59.85 24.67
C MET A 1 25.21 -58.40 24.42
N ASP A 2 24.23 -57.87 25.13
CA ASP A 2 24.15 -57.60 26.57
C ASP A 2 25.20 -56.60 27.06
N SER A 3 24.65 -55.49 27.57
CA SER A 3 25.13 -54.58 28.60
C SER A 3 25.87 -53.30 28.22
N SER A 4 25.57 -52.14 28.82
CA SER A 4 24.45 -51.67 29.66
C SER A 4 24.81 -50.26 30.15
N GLN A 5 23.79 -49.40 30.30
CA GLN A 5 23.65 -48.29 31.28
C GLN A 5 24.52 -47.02 31.11
N ASN A 6 24.10 -45.80 31.44
CA ASN A 6 22.87 -45.07 31.82
C ASN A 6 23.39 -43.59 32.02
N SER A 7 22.70 -42.45 31.87
CA SER A 7 21.42 -42.01 32.44
C SER A 7 20.96 -40.67 31.81
N ALA A 8 19.64 -40.58 31.61
CA ALA A 8 18.68 -39.45 31.70
C ALA A 8 19.18 -38.03 32.09
N ALA A 9 18.52 -36.91 31.81
CA ALA A 9 17.38 -36.47 30.98
C ALA A 9 17.19 -34.98 31.33
N ALA A 10 16.86 -34.10 30.38
CA ALA A 10 15.96 -32.95 30.58
C ALA A 10 15.82 -32.17 29.27
N ALA A 11 14.59 -32.15 28.76
CA ALA A 11 14.14 -31.35 27.63
C ALA A 11 13.93 -29.87 28.04
N ALA A 12 14.23 -28.94 27.14
CA ALA A 12 13.55 -27.65 27.10
C ALA A 12 13.52 -27.11 25.67
N ALA A 13 12.31 -26.81 25.23
CA ALA A 13 11.92 -26.55 23.87
C ALA A 13 12.32 -25.14 23.38
N VAL A 14 12.50 -25.07 22.07
CA VAL A 14 12.56 -23.86 21.24
C VAL A 14 11.23 -23.11 21.35
N ALA A 15 11.25 -21.87 21.83
CA ALA A 15 10.09 -20.99 21.82
C ALA A 15 10.42 -19.69 21.06
N GLY A 16 10.07 -19.66 19.78
CA GLY A 16 9.88 -18.43 19.03
C GLY A 16 8.53 -17.82 19.41
N GLY A 17 8.56 -16.67 20.08
CA GLY A 17 7.36 -15.91 20.46
C GLY A 17 7.00 -14.86 19.41
N GLY A 18 6.16 -15.24 18.44
CA GLY A 18 5.40 -14.29 17.63
C GLY A 18 4.10 -13.92 18.35
N ASN A 19 3.94 -12.64 18.72
CA ASN A 19 2.76 -12.17 19.43
C ASN A 19 1.87 -11.37 18.47
N GLY A 20 0.95 -12.07 17.80
CA GLY A 20 -0.09 -11.48 16.94
C GLY A 20 -1.45 -12.05 17.34
N THR A 21 -2.03 -11.54 18.43
CA THR A 21 -3.38 -11.95 18.86
C THR A 21 -4.42 -11.04 18.22
N ILE A 22 -5.25 -11.63 17.36
CA ILE A 22 -6.40 -11.03 16.70
C ILE A 22 -7.49 -10.74 17.73
N ILE A 23 -7.87 -9.48 17.90
CA ILE A 23 -9.05 -9.07 18.66
C ILE A 23 -10.28 -9.29 17.78
N SER A 24 -11.09 -10.30 18.12
CA SER A 24 -12.39 -10.54 17.49
C SER A 24 -13.43 -9.60 18.11
N HIS A 25 -13.94 -8.62 17.35
CA HIS A 25 -15.03 -7.75 17.77
C HIS A 25 -16.38 -8.34 17.30
N ASN A 26 -17.21 -8.73 18.27
CA ASN A 26 -18.61 -9.10 18.10
C ASN A 26 -19.42 -7.89 17.58
N ARG A 27 -20.18 -8.08 16.50
CA ARG A 27 -21.20 -7.13 16.02
C ARG A 27 -22.54 -7.48 16.66
N ASP A 28 -23.12 -6.54 17.40
CA ASP A 28 -24.55 -6.52 17.67
C ASP A 28 -25.18 -5.26 17.06
N ALA A 29 -26.34 -5.47 16.46
CA ALA A 29 -27.05 -4.52 15.62
C ALA A 29 -27.85 -3.50 16.45
N SER A 30 -27.67 -2.20 16.16
CA SER A 30 -28.73 -1.19 16.01
C SER A 30 -28.16 0.23 16.07
N ALA A 31 -27.91 0.82 14.90
CA ALA A 31 -27.87 2.27 14.72
C ALA A 31 -28.22 2.57 13.26
N SER A 32 -29.51 2.47 12.94
CA SER A 32 -30.06 3.10 11.77
C SER A 32 -30.05 4.62 11.98
N ARG A 33 -29.57 5.33 10.96
CA ARG A 33 -29.77 6.77 10.67
C ARG A 33 -28.66 7.73 11.11
N ALA A 34 -27.61 7.82 10.29
CA ALA A 34 -27.04 9.09 9.81
C ALA A 34 -25.92 8.84 8.78
N SER A 35 -26.25 8.82 7.48
CA SER A 35 -25.42 9.28 6.33
C SER A 35 -26.03 8.79 5.01
N GLN A 36 -27.02 9.53 4.51
CA GLN A 36 -27.18 9.65 3.06
C GLN A 36 -26.15 10.69 2.58
N THR A 37 -25.63 10.47 1.37
CA THR A 37 -24.71 11.31 0.57
C THR A 37 -23.21 11.18 0.85
N SER A 38 -22.60 10.12 0.31
CA SER A 38 -21.36 10.25 -0.43
C SER A 38 -21.33 9.12 -1.44
N ASP A 39 -21.44 9.41 -2.74
CA ASP A 39 -21.12 8.43 -3.77
C ASP A 39 -19.76 7.81 -3.45
N ASP A 40 -19.71 6.50 -3.23
CA ASP A 40 -18.46 5.81 -2.91
C ASP A 40 -17.52 6.01 -4.12
N PRO A 41 -16.30 6.56 -3.95
CA PRO A 41 -15.35 6.76 -5.05
C PRO A 41 -15.12 5.46 -5.84
N LYS A 42 -15.23 4.30 -5.18
CA LYS A 42 -15.16 3.00 -5.81
C LYS A 42 -16.33 2.72 -6.76
N GLN A 43 -17.53 3.16 -6.41
CA GLN A 43 -18.72 3.01 -7.25
C GLN A 43 -18.65 3.92 -8.48
N LYS A 44 -18.19 5.17 -8.32
CA LYS A 44 -17.93 6.09 -9.44
C LYS A 44 -16.89 5.52 -10.41
N LEU A 45 -15.79 5.00 -9.88
CA LEU A 45 -14.78 4.31 -10.69
C LEU A 45 -15.36 3.12 -11.46
N SER A 46 -16.21 2.31 -10.81
CA SER A 46 -16.88 1.18 -11.46
C SER A 46 -17.79 1.63 -12.62
N GLN A 47 -18.44 2.80 -12.50
CA GLN A 47 -19.27 3.36 -13.56
C GLN A 47 -18.42 3.82 -14.76
N VAL A 48 -17.30 4.51 -14.49
CA VAL A 48 -16.32 4.89 -15.54
C VAL A 48 -15.79 3.65 -16.26
N ILE A 49 -15.39 2.61 -15.53
CA ILE A 49 -14.91 1.34 -16.11
C ILE A 49 -15.99 0.71 -17.00
N SER A 50 -17.24 0.69 -16.55
CA SER A 50 -18.37 0.14 -17.32
C SER A 50 -18.62 0.94 -18.60
N SER A 51 -18.52 2.27 -18.54
CA SER A 51 -18.66 3.15 -19.71
C SER A 51 -17.51 2.96 -20.71
N ILE A 52 -16.26 2.79 -20.25
CA ILE A 52 -15.12 2.44 -21.10
C ILE A 52 -15.36 1.11 -21.84
N GLN A 53 -15.82 0.08 -21.13
CA GLN A 53 -16.14 -1.22 -21.73
C GLN A 53 -17.25 -1.12 -22.78
N LYS A 54 -18.31 -0.36 -22.47
CA LYS A 54 -19.41 -0.08 -23.42
C LYS A 54 -18.91 0.66 -24.65
N THR A 55 -18.05 1.67 -24.48
CA THR A 55 -17.43 2.42 -25.58
C THR A 55 -16.61 1.51 -26.48
N LEU A 56 -15.77 0.65 -25.90
CA LEU A 56 -14.99 -0.34 -26.66
C LEU A 56 -15.90 -1.29 -27.46
N GLY A 57 -16.99 -1.74 -26.85
CA GLY A 57 -18.01 -2.55 -27.52
C GLY A 57 -18.66 -1.83 -28.70
N LEU A 58 -19.03 -0.56 -28.54
CA LEU A 58 -19.60 0.27 -29.61
C LEU A 58 -18.61 0.49 -30.76
N ILE A 59 -17.33 0.76 -30.45
CA ILE A 59 -16.26 0.91 -31.46
C ILE A 59 -16.09 -0.39 -32.24
N HIS A 60 -16.03 -1.54 -31.56
CA HIS A 60 -15.90 -2.83 -32.23
C HIS A 60 -17.09 -3.13 -33.15
N GLN A 61 -18.31 -2.90 -32.64
CA GLN A 61 -19.55 -3.04 -33.39
C GLN A 61 -19.60 -2.12 -34.62
N LEU A 62 -19.13 -0.88 -34.48
CA LEU A 62 -18.98 0.06 -35.58
C LEU A 62 -17.99 -0.46 -36.62
N SER A 63 -16.82 -0.92 -36.18
CA SER A 63 -15.78 -1.50 -37.05
C SER A 63 -16.31 -2.67 -37.88
N LEU A 64 -17.09 -3.58 -37.28
CA LEU A 64 -17.69 -4.69 -38.01
C LEU A 64 -18.68 -4.20 -39.09
N THR A 65 -19.51 -3.21 -38.76
CA THR A 65 -20.50 -2.64 -39.69
C THR A 65 -19.84 -1.94 -40.87
N VAL A 66 -18.72 -1.25 -40.62
CA VAL A 66 -17.92 -0.59 -41.66
C VAL A 66 -17.17 -1.63 -42.51
N SER A 67 -16.61 -2.66 -41.89
CA SER A 67 -15.86 -3.71 -42.62
C SER A 67 -16.73 -4.53 -43.57
N SER A 68 -18.02 -4.71 -43.26
CA SER A 68 -18.97 -5.44 -44.09
C SER A 68 -20.09 -4.54 -44.61
N PHE A 69 -19.73 -3.29 -44.98
CA PHE A 69 -20.71 -2.29 -45.37
C PHE A 69 -21.48 -2.67 -46.64
N ASN A 70 -22.79 -2.43 -46.64
CA ASN A 70 -23.67 -2.54 -47.81
C ASN A 70 -24.80 -1.51 -47.70
N ALA A 71 -25.62 -1.37 -48.76
CA ALA A 71 -26.69 -0.38 -48.79
C ALA A 71 -27.71 -0.52 -47.65
N ALA A 72 -27.95 -1.74 -47.16
CA ALA A 72 -28.87 -1.99 -46.04
C ALA A 72 -28.26 -1.59 -44.67
N SER A 73 -26.93 -1.49 -44.55
CA SER A 73 -26.27 -1.12 -43.29
C SER A 73 -26.11 0.39 -43.10
N GLN A 74 -26.55 1.23 -44.04
CA GLN A 74 -26.44 2.69 -43.96
C GLN A 74 -27.14 3.27 -42.73
N LEU A 75 -28.38 2.88 -42.46
CA LEU A 75 -29.13 3.38 -41.29
C LEU A 75 -28.55 2.84 -39.97
N PRO A 76 -28.28 1.52 -39.81
CA PRO A 76 -27.58 0.99 -38.64
C PRO A 76 -26.22 1.65 -38.36
N LEU A 77 -25.46 1.99 -39.41
CA LEU A 77 -24.17 2.67 -39.27
C LEU A 77 -24.34 4.04 -38.61
N LEU A 78 -25.28 4.85 -39.09
CA LEU A 78 -25.58 6.17 -38.52
C LEU A 78 -26.06 6.06 -37.07
N GLN A 79 -26.90 5.08 -36.77
CA GLN A 79 -27.34 4.83 -35.39
C GLN A 79 -26.16 4.46 -34.48
N ARG A 80 -25.26 3.59 -34.93
CA ARG A 80 -24.07 3.18 -34.16
C ARG A 80 -23.10 4.33 -33.93
N LEU A 81 -22.90 5.19 -34.92
CA LEU A 81 -22.08 6.40 -34.79
C LEU A 81 -22.66 7.35 -33.74
N ASN A 82 -23.96 7.64 -33.81
CA ASN A 82 -24.63 8.49 -32.82
C ASN A 82 -24.58 7.89 -31.40
N SER A 83 -24.75 6.57 -31.27
CA SER A 83 -24.60 5.87 -29.99
C SER A 83 -23.18 5.99 -29.43
N LEU A 84 -22.14 5.90 -30.28
CA LEU A 84 -20.76 6.09 -29.86
C LEU A 84 -20.52 7.54 -29.37
N VAL A 85 -20.99 8.53 -30.11
CA VAL A 85 -20.86 9.95 -29.72
C VAL A 85 -21.56 10.22 -28.38
N SER A 86 -22.78 9.70 -28.21
CA SER A 86 -23.53 9.83 -26.96
C SER A 86 -22.83 9.14 -25.77
N GLU A 87 -22.23 7.97 -26.00
CA GLU A 87 -21.49 7.28 -24.94
C GLU A 87 -20.17 7.99 -24.60
N LEU A 88 -19.46 8.57 -25.57
CA LEU A 88 -18.24 9.35 -25.31
C LEU A 88 -18.54 10.61 -24.48
N ASP A 89 -19.66 11.29 -24.75
CA ASP A 89 -20.14 12.42 -23.94
C ASP A 89 -20.49 11.96 -22.51
N ASN A 90 -21.19 10.84 -22.37
CA ASN A 90 -21.49 10.24 -21.07
C ASN A 90 -20.20 9.85 -20.29
N MET A 91 -19.23 9.23 -20.96
CA MET A 91 -17.96 8.84 -20.37
C MET A 91 -17.17 10.05 -19.86
N THR A 92 -17.19 11.16 -20.60
CA THR A 92 -16.54 12.41 -20.20
C THR A 92 -17.17 12.98 -18.92
N LYS A 93 -18.50 13.01 -18.83
CA LYS A 93 -19.23 13.45 -17.64
C LYS A 93 -18.95 12.58 -16.42
N LEU A 94 -18.94 11.25 -16.60
CA LEU A 94 -18.60 10.31 -15.53
C LEU A 94 -17.16 10.48 -15.05
N ALA A 95 -16.23 10.83 -15.95
CA ALA A 95 -14.83 11.06 -15.59
C ALA A 95 -14.65 12.33 -14.73
N GLU A 96 -15.42 13.40 -14.98
CA GLU A 96 -15.38 14.63 -14.16
C GLU A 96 -15.79 14.38 -12.71
N GLU A 97 -16.66 13.41 -12.46
CA GLU A 97 -17.12 13.05 -11.11
C GLU A 97 -16.13 12.15 -10.34
N CYS A 98 -15.09 11.66 -11.02
CA CYS A 98 -14.14 10.67 -10.54
C CYS A 98 -12.80 11.32 -10.13
N ASP A 99 -12.68 11.71 -8.86
CA ASP A 99 -11.46 12.34 -8.32
C ASP A 99 -10.41 11.30 -7.93
N ILE A 100 -9.61 10.85 -8.92
CA ILE A 100 -8.50 9.91 -8.71
C ILE A 100 -7.22 10.51 -9.27
N GLN A 101 -6.20 10.59 -8.43
CA GLN A 101 -4.86 11.03 -8.85
C GLN A 101 -4.05 9.83 -9.35
N VAL A 102 -3.59 9.91 -10.59
CA VAL A 102 -2.73 8.90 -11.20
C VAL A 102 -1.31 9.46 -11.34
N PRO A 103 -0.28 8.80 -10.78
CA PRO A 103 1.10 9.22 -10.94
C PRO A 103 1.52 9.20 -12.41
N MET A 104 2.24 10.24 -12.87
CA MET A 104 2.71 10.34 -14.26
C MET A 104 3.56 9.14 -14.70
N HIS A 105 4.30 8.52 -13.79
CA HIS A 105 5.09 7.34 -14.11
C HIS A 105 4.23 6.13 -14.53
N VAL A 106 3.04 5.99 -13.93
CA VAL A 106 2.08 4.94 -14.32
C VAL A 106 1.55 5.22 -15.73
N LEU A 107 1.29 6.48 -16.06
CA LEU A 107 0.86 6.87 -17.41
C LEU A 107 1.92 6.54 -18.47
N ASN A 108 3.19 6.85 -18.19
CA ASN A 108 4.29 6.53 -19.11
C ASN A 108 4.44 5.01 -19.33
N LEU A 109 4.22 4.19 -18.31
CA LEU A 109 4.23 2.72 -18.47
C LEU A 109 3.12 2.25 -19.40
N ILE A 110 1.93 2.85 -19.31
CA ILE A 110 0.80 2.53 -20.19
C ILE A 110 1.13 2.93 -21.64
N ASP A 111 1.69 4.12 -21.87
CA ASP A 111 2.09 4.59 -23.20
C ASP A 111 3.17 3.70 -23.83
N ASP A 112 4.11 3.20 -23.03
CA ASP A 112 5.14 2.23 -23.44
C ASP A 112 4.59 0.81 -23.66
N GLY A 113 3.32 0.54 -23.35
CA GLY A 113 2.71 -0.79 -23.42
C GLY A 113 3.20 -1.77 -22.35
N LYS A 114 3.77 -1.28 -21.25
CA LYS A 114 4.22 -2.08 -20.10
C LYS A 114 3.11 -2.24 -19.06
N ASN A 115 3.31 -3.17 -18.12
CA ASN A 115 2.36 -3.36 -17.04
C ASN A 115 2.50 -2.23 -15.99
N PRO A 116 1.44 -1.43 -15.72
CA PRO A 116 1.49 -0.37 -14.70
C PRO A 116 1.77 -0.88 -13.28
N ASP A 117 1.50 -2.16 -12.98
CA ASP A 117 1.81 -2.77 -11.68
C ASP A 117 3.31 -2.85 -11.38
N GLU A 118 4.16 -2.77 -12.41
CA GLU A 118 5.61 -2.72 -12.23
C GLU A 118 6.03 -1.50 -11.41
N TYR A 119 5.36 -0.37 -11.57
CA TYR A 119 5.60 0.82 -10.75
C TYR A 119 5.36 0.54 -9.27
N MET A 120 4.23 -0.11 -8.95
CA MET A 120 3.91 -0.42 -7.56
C MET A 120 4.90 -1.44 -6.98
N ARG A 121 5.29 -2.44 -7.77
CA ARG A 121 6.35 -3.40 -7.41
C ARG A 121 7.67 -2.69 -7.11
N ASP A 122 8.09 -1.75 -7.94
CA ASP A 122 9.37 -1.04 -7.78
C ASP A 122 9.35 -0.10 -6.57
N ILE A 123 8.26 0.63 -6.33
CA ILE A 123 8.12 1.44 -5.11
C ILE A 123 8.18 0.56 -3.87
N LEU A 124 7.49 -0.58 -3.86
CA LEU A 124 7.47 -1.46 -2.70
C LEU A 124 8.88 -2.01 -2.40
N ASN A 125 9.61 -2.41 -3.45
CA ASN A 125 10.99 -2.88 -3.30
C ASN A 125 11.94 -1.77 -2.83
N ASP A 126 11.82 -0.56 -3.37
CA ASP A 126 12.61 0.60 -2.94
C ASP A 126 12.28 0.97 -1.48
N PHE A 127 11.01 0.90 -1.08
CA PHE A 127 10.59 1.11 0.31
C PHE A 127 11.23 0.08 1.25
N ILE A 128 11.21 -1.21 0.89
CA ILE A 128 11.84 -2.27 1.68
C ILE A 128 13.35 -2.02 1.81
N ALA A 129 14.03 -1.74 0.70
CA ALA A 129 15.47 -1.47 0.69
C ALA A 129 15.82 -0.26 1.56
N ARG A 130 15.09 0.85 1.41
CA ARG A 130 15.29 2.06 2.22
C ARG A 130 15.01 1.83 3.69
N ASN A 131 13.98 1.04 4.03
CA ASN A 131 13.69 0.68 5.41
C ASN A 131 14.85 -0.12 6.03
N GLN A 132 15.37 -1.12 5.30
CA GLN A 132 16.50 -1.93 5.75
C GLN A 132 17.77 -1.09 5.93
N VAL A 133 18.08 -0.21 4.98
CA VAL A 133 19.22 0.72 5.08
C VAL A 133 19.05 1.66 6.26
N THR A 134 17.86 2.21 6.49
CA THR A 134 17.57 3.12 7.61
C THR A 134 17.72 2.40 8.95
N LYS A 135 17.24 1.16 9.05
CA LYS A 135 17.43 0.30 10.21
C LYS A 135 18.92 0.03 10.44
N GLY A 136 19.65 -0.37 9.40
CA GLY A 136 21.10 -0.62 9.47
C GLY A 136 21.89 0.60 9.93
N LYS A 137 21.59 1.79 9.41
CA LYS A 137 22.17 3.06 9.88
C LYS A 137 21.87 3.31 11.35
N THR A 138 20.60 3.13 11.74
CA THR A 138 20.17 3.32 13.14
C THR A 138 20.91 2.38 14.09
N ASP A 139 21.06 1.11 13.71
CA ASP A 139 21.74 0.11 14.54
C ASP A 139 23.26 0.34 14.57
N ALA A 140 23.86 0.80 13.46
CA ALA A 140 25.26 1.24 13.44
C ALA A 140 25.50 2.42 14.38
N PHE A 141 24.64 3.45 14.37
CA PHE A 141 24.75 4.57 15.30
C PHE A 141 24.55 4.15 16.76
N LYS A 142 23.62 3.24 17.06
CA LYS A 142 23.47 2.67 18.40
C LYS A 142 24.73 1.93 18.83
N GLY A 143 25.31 1.13 17.93
CA GLY A 143 26.55 0.40 18.17
C GLY A 143 27.72 1.34 18.42
N PHE A 144 27.91 2.34 17.57
CA PHE A 144 28.96 3.37 17.74
C PHE A 144 28.82 4.08 19.10
N ARG A 145 27.60 4.52 19.44
CA ARG A 145 27.34 5.16 20.73
C ARG A 145 27.68 4.25 21.91
N ARG A 146 27.38 2.95 21.83
CA ARG A 146 27.71 1.99 22.89
C ARG A 146 29.22 1.90 23.09
N HIS A 147 29.99 1.62 22.03
CA HIS A 147 31.44 1.50 22.14
C HIS A 147 32.09 2.80 22.61
N LEU A 148 31.61 3.95 22.11
CA LEU A 148 32.13 5.25 22.55
C LEU A 148 31.92 5.47 24.05
N LEU A 149 30.76 5.08 24.59
CA LEU A 149 30.50 5.19 26.02
C LEU A 149 31.35 4.21 26.86
N GLU A 150 31.60 3.01 26.36
CA GLU A 150 32.48 2.03 27.03
C GLU A 150 33.91 2.56 27.15
N GLU A 151 34.48 3.11 26.07
CA GLU A 151 35.83 3.71 26.08
C GLU A 151 35.89 4.96 26.98
N LEU A 152 34.86 5.81 26.95
CA LEU A 152 34.80 6.99 27.80
C LEU A 152 34.66 6.64 29.28
N GLU A 153 33.92 5.59 29.64
CA GLU A 153 33.77 5.14 31.02
C GLU A 153 35.10 4.66 31.61
N GLN A 154 35.98 4.08 30.77
CA GLN A 154 37.32 3.68 31.18
C GLN A 154 38.26 4.88 31.35
N ALA A 155 38.14 5.92 30.53
CA ALA A 155 39.04 7.08 30.56
C ALA A 155 38.57 8.21 31.51
N PHE A 156 37.26 8.40 31.66
CA PHE A 156 36.61 9.56 32.30
C PHE A 156 35.28 9.14 32.99
N PRO A 157 35.34 8.42 34.12
CA PRO A 157 34.15 7.82 34.76
C PRO A 157 33.16 8.86 35.31
N ASP A 158 33.66 9.95 35.91
CA ASP A 158 32.82 10.96 36.56
C ASP A 158 32.01 11.76 35.52
N GLU A 159 32.60 12.06 34.37
CA GLU A 159 31.95 12.76 33.25
C GLU A 159 30.86 11.91 32.58
N VAL A 160 31.07 10.58 32.48
CA VAL A 160 30.08 9.66 31.90
C VAL A 160 28.83 9.57 32.77
N GLU A 161 28.98 9.58 34.11
CA GLU A 161 27.84 9.57 35.03
C GLU A 161 27.00 10.85 34.89
N SER A 162 27.65 12.01 34.82
CA SER A 162 26.97 13.29 34.54
C SER A 162 26.24 13.27 33.18
N PHE A 163 26.85 12.70 32.14
CA PHE A 163 26.20 12.54 30.83
C PHE A 163 24.97 11.62 30.89
N ARG A 164 25.02 10.52 31.67
CA ARG A 164 23.88 9.60 31.86
C ARG A 164 22.70 10.32 32.51
N GLU A 165 22.93 11.14 33.53
CA GLU A 165 21.89 11.93 34.20
C GLU A 165 21.23 12.96 33.28
N ILE A 166 22.03 13.72 32.52
CA ILE A 166 21.53 14.70 31.54
C ILE A 166 20.68 14.01 30.46
N ARG A 167 21.12 12.84 30.00
CA ARG A 167 20.38 12.09 29.00
C ARG A 167 19.07 11.52 29.54
N ALA A 168 19.05 11.03 30.78
CA ALA A 168 17.84 10.52 31.42
C ALA A 168 16.79 11.62 31.61
N SER A 169 17.20 12.81 32.05
CA SER A 169 16.33 13.97 32.20
C SER A 169 15.77 14.46 30.86
N SER A 170 16.61 14.60 29.83
CA SER A 170 16.18 14.99 28.47
C SER A 170 15.23 13.98 27.83
N ALA A 171 15.44 12.67 28.04
CA ALA A 171 14.53 11.64 27.56
C ALA A 171 13.17 11.67 28.27
N ALA A 172 13.15 11.94 29.58
CA ALA A 172 11.92 12.08 30.35
C ALA A 172 11.12 13.32 29.93
N GLU A 173 11.80 14.44 29.64
CA GLU A 173 11.19 15.67 29.15
C GLU A 173 10.58 15.48 27.75
N SER A 174 11.32 14.86 26.83
CA SER A 174 10.82 14.52 25.48
C SER A 174 9.59 13.62 25.53
N LYS A 175 9.57 12.65 26.46
CA LYS A 175 8.43 11.75 26.66
C LYS A 175 7.20 12.47 27.21
N ARG A 176 7.36 13.46 28.11
CA ARG A 176 6.26 14.28 28.62
C ARG A 176 5.66 15.16 27.54
N LEU A 177 6.50 15.79 26.70
CA LEU A 177 6.05 16.63 25.59
C LEU A 177 5.30 15.84 24.51
N ALA A 178 5.66 14.57 24.28
CA ALA A 178 4.96 13.70 23.33
C ALA A 178 3.60 13.16 23.86
N GLN A 179 3.29 13.37 25.14
CA GLN A 179 2.06 12.89 25.80
C GLN A 179 1.08 14.02 26.15
N ALA A 180 1.48 15.27 25.95
CA ALA A 180 0.65 16.47 26.08
C ALA A 180 0.03 16.84 24.72
#